data_AF-A0A3C1NZ39-F1
#
_entry.id   AF-A0A3C1NZ39-F1
#
_cell.length_a   1.000
_cell.length_b   1.000
_cell.length_c   1.000
_cell.angle_alpha   90.00
_cell.angle_beta   90.00
_cell.angle_gamma   90.00
#
_symmetry.space_group_name_H-M   'P 1'
#
loop_
_entity.id
_entity.type
_entity.pdbx_description
1 polymer ?
#
loop_
_entity_poly.entity_id
_entity_poly.type
_entity_poly.pdbx_seq_one_letter_code
_entity_poly.pdbx_strand_id
1 'polypeptide(L)'
;GYTDRLDYFFTSGGVQVESVRLIGAEWPGGVDAWACDAPEQQENAAAAAAALGVPLEGPACLPTDHVGLLATLDVSAAATAPTSTDGDTVPSPVLPAIVALAAIVGLVGAAVLLWRRNR
;
A
#
# COMPACT_ATOMS: atom_id res chain seq x y z
N GLY A 1 -1.13 15.07 21.17
CA GLY A 1 -1.37 13.62 21.05
C GLY A 1 -1.91 13.35 19.66
N TYR A 2 -1.26 12.47 18.90
CA TYR A 2 -1.57 12.18 17.49
C TYR A 2 -2.66 11.12 17.35
N THR A 3 -3.87 11.40 17.86
CA THR A 3 -4.90 10.35 18.01
C THR A 3 -5.70 10.03 16.74
N ASP A 4 -5.48 10.74 15.63
CA ASP A 4 -6.23 10.55 14.37
C ASP A 4 -5.38 10.02 13.20
N ARG A 5 -4.06 10.28 13.16
CA ARG A 5 -3.28 10.14 11.92
C ARG A 5 -2.18 9.10 12.04
N LEU A 6 -2.48 7.90 11.51
CA LEU A 6 -1.46 6.91 11.20
C LEU A 6 -1.09 7.10 9.72
N ASP A 7 -0.03 7.86 9.47
CA ASP A 7 0.56 7.95 8.13
C ASP A 7 1.42 6.69 7.91
N TYR A 8 1.08 5.90 6.90
CA TYR A 8 1.74 4.62 6.60
C TYR A 8 2.59 4.72 5.34
N PHE A 9 3.70 3.99 5.35
CA PHE A 9 4.55 3.79 4.18
C PHE A 9 4.76 2.28 3.97
N PHE A 10 4.41 1.77 2.79
CA PHE A 10 4.53 0.36 2.43
C PHE A 10 5.60 0.18 1.35
N THR A 11 6.44 -0.85 1.49
CA THR A 11 7.38 -1.28 0.45
C THR A 11 7.01 -2.66 -0.09
N SER A 12 7.43 -2.93 -1.33
CA SER A 12 7.27 -4.24 -1.97
C SER A 12 8.49 -4.54 -2.85
N GLY A 13 8.54 -5.75 -3.43
CA GLY A 13 9.53 -6.08 -4.46
C GLY A 13 10.98 -6.03 -3.98
N GLY A 14 11.26 -6.34 -2.71
CA GLY A 14 12.63 -6.33 -2.16
C GLY A 14 13.18 -4.95 -1.81
N VAL A 15 12.40 -3.87 -1.94
CA VAL A 15 12.77 -2.53 -1.46
C VAL A 15 12.87 -2.55 0.08
N GLN A 16 14.03 -2.16 0.61
CA GLN A 16 14.27 -2.06 2.04
C GLN A 16 14.17 -0.62 2.50
N VAL A 17 13.61 -0.41 3.69
CA VAL A 17 13.55 0.90 4.34
C VAL A 17 14.80 1.07 5.19
N GLU A 18 15.66 2.03 4.85
CA GLU A 18 16.86 2.33 5.63
C GLU A 18 16.54 3.23 6.83
N SER A 19 15.70 4.24 6.61
CA SER A 19 15.26 5.14 7.67
C SER A 19 13.93 5.80 7.32
N VAL A 20 13.17 6.17 8.35
CA VAL A 20 11.96 6.99 8.25
C VAL A 20 11.99 8.04 9.35
N ARG A 21 11.63 9.27 9.01
CA ARG A 21 11.43 10.34 9.98
C ARG A 21 10.21 11.19 9.63
N LEU A 22 9.63 11.80 10.66
CA LEU A 22 8.52 12.73 10.54
C LEU A 22 9.04 14.14 10.25
N ILE A 23 8.32 14.90 9.44
CA ILE A 23 8.51 16.33 9.18
C ILE A 23 7.19 17.04 9.51
N GLY A 24 7.26 18.15 10.25
CA GLY A 24 6.03 18.83 10.69
C GLY A 24 5.19 17.97 11.63
N ALA A 25 5.85 17.26 12.55
CA ALA A 25 5.15 16.43 13.53
C ALA A 25 4.32 17.29 14.48
N GLU A 26 4.64 18.57 14.70
CA GLU A 26 3.86 19.43 15.59
C GLU A 26 2.64 20.04 14.87
N TRP A 27 1.48 20.01 15.52
CA TRP A 27 0.28 20.66 14.98
C TRP A 27 0.48 22.18 14.98
N PRO A 28 0.32 22.85 13.83
CA PRO A 28 0.39 24.30 13.79
C PRO A 28 -0.77 24.89 14.60
N GLY A 29 -0.48 25.96 15.34
CA GLY A 29 -1.46 26.67 16.16
C GLY A 29 -2.09 27.85 15.42
N GLY A 30 -3.25 28.31 15.90
CA GLY A 30 -3.87 29.56 15.44
C GLY A 30 -4.89 29.38 14.31
N VAL A 31 -5.43 30.51 13.85
CA VAL A 31 -6.52 30.56 12.86
C VAL A 31 -6.06 30.30 11.43
N ASP A 32 -4.77 30.55 11.15
CA ASP A 32 -4.14 30.44 9.83
C ASP A 32 -3.12 29.30 9.79
N ALA A 33 -3.30 28.27 10.62
CA ALA A 33 -2.36 27.17 10.85
C ALA A 33 -1.92 26.42 9.56
N TRP A 34 -2.71 26.51 8.48
CA TRP A 34 -2.44 25.88 7.18
C TRP A 34 -2.12 26.88 6.06
N ALA A 35 -2.06 28.17 6.38
CA ALA A 35 -1.74 29.19 5.40
C ALA A 35 -0.27 29.03 4.95
N CYS A 36 -0.01 29.22 3.66
CA CYS A 36 1.32 29.02 3.09
C CYS A 36 2.36 30.01 3.63
N ASP A 37 1.90 31.18 4.06
CA ASP A 37 2.70 32.22 4.70
C ASP A 37 2.88 32.01 6.22
N ALA A 38 2.23 31.00 6.81
CA ALA A 38 2.45 30.64 8.20
C ALA A 38 3.90 30.15 8.40
N PRO A 39 4.62 30.65 9.41
CA PRO A 39 6.01 30.27 9.67
C PRO A 39 6.23 28.77 9.75
N GLU A 40 5.33 28.05 10.42
CA GLU A 40 5.38 26.60 10.60
C GLU A 40 5.37 25.87 9.25
N GLN A 41 4.61 26.39 8.28
CA GLN A 41 4.49 25.79 6.95
C GLN A 41 5.74 25.99 6.09
N GLN A 42 6.39 27.14 6.25
CA GLN A 42 7.66 27.44 5.58
C GLN A 42 8.83 26.67 6.19
N GLU A 43 8.86 26.55 7.52
CA GLU A 43 9.87 25.77 8.25
C GLU A 43 9.80 24.28 7.89
N ASN A 44 8.59 23.71 7.83
CA ASN A 44 8.40 22.33 7.39
C ASN A 44 8.87 22.11 5.94
N ALA A 45 8.55 23.04 5.04
CA ALA A 45 9.00 22.98 3.65
C ALA A 45 10.53 23.05 3.54
N ALA A 46 11.17 23.95 4.28
CA ALA A 46 12.62 24.07 4.34
C ALA A 46 13.27 22.79 4.91
N ALA A 47 12.70 22.22 5.96
CA ALA A 47 13.18 20.97 6.56
C ALA A 47 13.07 19.79 5.59
N ALA A 48 11.97 19.69 4.84
CA ALA A 48 11.80 18.67 3.81
C ALA A 48 12.79 18.85 2.65
N ALA A 49 12.93 20.07 2.15
CA ALA A 49 13.83 20.39 1.04
C ALA A 49 15.30 20.11 1.39
N ALA A 50 15.73 20.53 2.60
CA ALA A 50 17.06 20.24 3.12
C ALA A 50 17.31 18.72 3.24
N ALA A 51 16.30 17.95 3.63
CA ALA A 51 16.42 16.51 3.74
C ALA A 51 16.54 15.79 2.40
N LEU A 52 15.85 16.32 1.39
CA LEU A 52 15.89 15.81 0.02
C LEU A 52 17.10 16.33 -0.77
N GLY A 53 17.87 17.28 -0.21
CA GLY A 53 18.97 17.93 -0.89
C GLY A 53 18.53 18.79 -2.08
N VAL A 54 17.27 19.25 -2.09
CA VAL A 54 16.70 20.08 -3.15
C VAL A 54 16.65 21.54 -2.69
N PRO A 55 17.05 22.51 -3.54
CA PRO A 55 16.90 23.92 -3.21
C PRO A 55 15.43 24.35 -3.31
N LEU A 56 15.01 25.28 -2.44
CA LEU A 56 13.74 25.98 -2.58
C LEU A 56 13.96 27.24 -3.41
N GLU A 57 13.25 27.36 -4.54
CA GLU A 57 13.27 28.57 -5.37
C GLU A 57 12.22 29.57 -4.88
N GLY A 58 12.50 30.21 -3.74
CA GLY A 58 11.62 31.21 -3.11
C GLY A 58 10.74 30.65 -1.99
N PRO A 59 9.74 31.41 -1.52
CA PRO A 59 8.84 30.98 -0.45
C PRO A 59 8.04 29.76 -0.91
N ALA A 60 8.31 28.62 -0.29
CA ALA A 60 7.58 27.38 -0.46
C ALA A 60 6.99 26.96 0.89
N CYS A 61 5.89 26.24 0.86
CA CYS A 61 5.19 25.76 2.04
C CYS A 61 4.73 24.32 1.81
N LEU A 62 4.47 23.60 2.89
CA LEU A 62 3.82 22.30 2.87
C LEU A 62 2.43 22.42 3.51
N PRO A 63 1.44 23.09 2.86
CA PRO A 63 0.15 23.43 3.47
C PRO A 63 -0.75 22.19 3.53
N THR A 64 -0.30 21.20 4.27
CA THR A 64 -0.97 19.94 4.52
C THR A 64 -1.33 19.89 5.98
N ASP A 65 -2.51 19.40 6.27
CA ASP A 65 -2.91 19.11 7.64
C ASP A 65 -2.24 17.83 8.19
N HIS A 66 -1.60 17.05 7.33
CA HIS A 66 -0.91 15.81 7.67
C HIS A 66 0.57 16.01 8.02
N VAL A 67 1.13 15.06 8.78
CA VAL A 67 2.56 14.99 9.05
C VAL A 67 3.28 14.51 7.78
N GLY A 68 4.36 15.18 7.41
CA GLY A 68 5.21 14.73 6.31
C GLY A 68 6.02 13.50 6.70
N LEU A 69 6.09 12.50 5.82
CA LEU A 69 7.00 11.37 5.96
C LEU A 69 8.19 11.53 5.02
N LEU A 70 9.39 11.44 5.58
CA LEU A 70 10.62 11.29 4.79
C LEU A 70 11.19 9.89 5.03
N ALA A 71 11.36 9.13 3.96
CA ALA A 71 11.95 7.81 4.00
C ALA A 71 13.15 7.71 3.05
N THR A 72 14.21 7.03 3.51
CA THR A 72 15.33 6.61 2.67
C THR A 72 15.15 5.13 2.34
N LEU A 73 15.23 4.80 1.06
CA LEU A 73 14.93 3.46 0.55
C LEU A 73 16.15 2.89 -0.18
N ASP A 74 16.49 1.64 0.15
CA ASP A 74 17.40 0.83 -0.64
C ASP A 74 16.59 0.04 -1.69
N VAL A 75 16.80 0.39 -2.95
CA VAL A 75 16.15 -0.24 -4.11
C VAL A 75 17.08 -1.20 -4.85
N SER A 76 18.27 -1.46 -4.34
CA SER A 76 19.31 -2.28 -4.99
C SER A 76 18.82 -3.71 -5.24
N ALA A 77 18.15 -4.31 -4.26
CA ALA A 77 17.55 -5.64 -4.39
C ALA A 77 16.30 -5.64 -5.30
N ALA A 78 15.57 -4.53 -5.35
CA ALA A 78 14.37 -4.38 -6.16
C ALA A 78 14.64 -4.33 -7.67
N ALA A 79 15.81 -3.81 -8.07
CA ALA A 79 16.25 -3.85 -9.47
C ALA A 79 16.44 -5.28 -10.02
N THR A 80 16.61 -6.26 -9.13
CA THR A 80 16.83 -7.67 -9.48
C THR A 80 15.63 -8.55 -9.12
N ALA A 81 14.66 -8.00 -8.37
CA ALA A 81 13.45 -8.71 -8.02
C ALA A 81 12.63 -8.92 -9.30
N PRO A 82 12.11 -10.14 -9.54
CA PRO A 82 11.15 -10.33 -10.62
C PRO A 82 10.00 -9.35 -10.37
N THR A 83 9.66 -8.56 -11.39
CA THR A 83 8.48 -7.69 -11.35
C THR A 83 7.32 -8.56 -10.92
N SER A 84 6.79 -8.33 -9.73
CA SER A 84 5.52 -8.92 -9.33
C SER A 84 4.50 -8.33 -10.29
N THR A 85 4.19 -9.06 -11.35
CA THR A 85 3.00 -8.78 -12.15
C THR A 85 1.85 -8.84 -11.18
N ASP A 86 1.21 -7.69 -10.94
CA ASP A 86 -0.12 -7.61 -10.37
C ASP A 86 -0.98 -8.66 -11.08
N GLY A 87 -1.26 -9.76 -10.39
CA GLY A 87 -1.71 -10.99 -11.02
C GLY A 87 -0.82 -12.17 -10.71
N ASP A 88 -0.52 -12.41 -9.43
CA ASP A 88 -0.60 -13.78 -8.95
C ASP A 88 -2.02 -14.26 -9.29
N THR A 89 -2.17 -14.87 -10.47
CA THR A 89 -3.37 -15.58 -10.87
C THR A 89 -3.58 -16.66 -9.83
N VAL A 90 -4.31 -16.33 -8.77
CA VAL A 90 -4.86 -17.32 -7.85
C VAL A 90 -5.68 -18.24 -8.77
N PRO A 91 -5.32 -19.53 -8.91
CA PRO A 91 -6.06 -20.42 -9.80
C PRO A 91 -7.53 -20.37 -9.39
N SER A 92 -8.40 -19.93 -10.29
CA SER A 92 -9.81 -19.81 -9.98
C SER A 92 -10.33 -21.16 -9.50
N PRO A 93 -10.92 -21.28 -8.30
CA PRO A 93 -11.40 -22.55 -7.77
C PRO A 93 -12.62 -23.08 -8.55
N VAL A 94 -13.11 -22.30 -9.52
CA VAL A 94 -14.31 -22.62 -10.32
C VAL A 94 -14.13 -23.89 -11.14
N LEU A 95 -13.00 -24.06 -11.83
CA LEU A 95 -12.77 -25.26 -12.65
C LEU A 95 -12.73 -26.56 -11.81
N PRO A 96 -11.94 -26.66 -10.73
CA PRO A 96 -11.93 -27.87 -9.91
C PRO A 96 -13.29 -28.13 -9.23
N ALA A 97 -14.04 -27.09 -8.87
CA ALA A 97 -15.39 -27.24 -8.32
C ALA A 97 -16.38 -27.82 -9.34
N ILE A 98 -16.34 -27.38 -10.61
CA ILE A 98 -17.18 -27.92 -11.69
C ILE A 98 -16.86 -29.40 -11.94
N VAL A 99 -15.57 -29.76 -11.97
CA VAL A 99 -15.13 -31.16 -12.17
C VAL A 99 -15.62 -32.06 -11.03
N ALA A 100 -15.49 -31.60 -9.79
CA ALA A 100 -15.97 -32.36 -8.62
C ALA A 100 -17.50 -32.58 -8.67
N LEU A 101 -18.27 -31.55 -9.03
CA LEU A 101 -19.73 -31.65 -9.16
C LEU A 101 -20.13 -32.65 -10.25
N ALA A 102 -19.49 -32.58 -11.42
CA ALA A 102 -19.78 -33.49 -12.53
C ALA A 102 -19.48 -34.97 -12.17
N ALA A 103 -18.40 -35.22 -11.44
CA ALA A 103 -18.05 -36.56 -10.96
C ALA A 103 -19.10 -37.11 -9.98
N ILE A 104 -19.59 -36.28 -9.04
CA ILE A 104 -20.64 -36.65 -8.09
C ILE A 104 -21.94 -37.00 -8.84
N VAL A 105 -22.37 -36.16 -9.79
CA VAL A 105 -23.57 -36.41 -10.59
C VAL A 105 -23.45 -37.70 -11.40
N GLY A 106 -22.29 -37.94 -12.00
CA GLY A 106 -22.01 -39.18 -12.74
C GLY A 106 -22.09 -40.43 -11.86
N LEU A 107 -21.50 -40.39 -10.67
CA LEU A 107 -21.53 -41.50 -9.71
C LEU A 107 -22.94 -41.79 -9.20
N VAL A 108 -23.72 -40.74 -8.88
CA VAL A 108 -25.11 -40.88 -8.43
C VAL A 108 -25.97 -41.46 -9.56
N GLY A 109 -25.82 -40.97 -10.78
CA GLY A 109 -26.54 -41.49 -11.95
C GLY A 109 -26.23 -42.96 -12.22
N ALA A 110 -24.96 -43.36 -12.15
CA ALA A 110 -24.52 -44.75 -12.29
C ALA A 110 -25.09 -45.64 -11.18
N ALA A 111 -25.08 -45.18 -9.92
CA ALA A 111 -25.65 -45.91 -8.80
C ALA A 111 -27.16 -46.14 -8.95
N VAL A 112 -27.90 -45.12 -9.40
CA VAL A 112 -29.34 -45.22 -9.68
C VAL A 112 -29.61 -46.21 -10.83
N LEU A 113 -28.83 -46.15 -11.91
CA LEU A 113 -28.97 -47.08 -13.04
C LEU A 113 -28.69 -48.53 -12.64
N LEU A 114 -27.64 -48.77 -11.86
CA LEU A 114 -27.30 -50.10 -11.33
C LEU A 114 -28.39 -50.62 -10.38
N TRP A 115 -28.92 -49.75 -9.52
CA TRP A 115 -30.02 -50.11 -8.62
C TRP A 115 -31.31 -50.47 -9.36
N ARG A 116 -31.65 -49.73 -10.43
CA ARG A 116 -32.83 -50.04 -11.27
C ARG A 116 -32.68 -51.31 -12.09
N ARG A 117 -31.45 -51.73 -12.40
CA ARG A 117 -31.16 -52.93 -13.20
C ARG A 117 -31.13 -54.22 -12.35
N ASN A 118 -30.87 -54.10 -11.05
CA ASN A 118 -30.85 -55.22 -10.09
C ASN A 118 -32.17 -55.40 -9.31
N ARG A 119 -33.23 -54.64 -9.67
CA ARG A 119 -34.61 -54.88 -9.26
C ARG A 119 -35.39 -55.51 -10.40
#